data_AF-A0AAV7JDI3-F1
#
_entry.id   AF-A0AAV7JDI3-F1
#
_cell.length_a   1.000
_cell.length_b   1.000
_cell.length_c   1.000
_cell.angle_alpha   90.00
_cell.angle_beta   90.00
_cell.angle_gamma   90.00
#
_symmetry.space_group_name_H-M   'P 1'
#
loop_
_entity.id
_entity.type
_entity.pdbx_description
1 polymer ?
#
loop_
_entity_poly.entity_id
_entity_poly.type
_entity_poly.pdbx_seq_one_letter_code
_entity_poly.pdbx_strand_id
1 'polypeptide(L)'
;MSHKKKRLHISSKNRWKRHWCSVRGASLILHSKEDSSVLYNARADPILCLDLEGSLVQTAYECFKRNHVFTISLPNGHAYYMQAITQGELLKWIQQLHCSAAIACTRQLNRSLAIDKLRMRCTQLETEIEGDLKIKNRADNKLSSTQDVSLKEKLSNELTPLEFSVDLLQAELYRYRFTN
;
A
#
# COMPACT_ATOMS: atom_id res chain seq x y z
N MET A 1 1.98 7.10 -20.79
CA MET A 1 2.46 5.75 -20.42
C MET A 1 1.30 4.77 -20.58
N SER A 2 1.48 3.66 -21.29
CA SER A 2 0.41 2.66 -21.48
C SER A 2 0.11 1.97 -20.15
N HIS A 3 -1.01 2.33 -19.50
CA HIS A 3 -1.54 1.63 -18.33
C HIS A 3 -2.15 0.29 -18.77
N LYS A 4 -1.32 -0.66 -19.23
CA LYS A 4 -1.74 -2.06 -19.35
C LYS A 4 -2.11 -2.56 -17.96
N LYS A 5 -3.36 -3.02 -17.78
CA LYS A 5 -3.81 -3.75 -16.58
C LYS A 5 -2.83 -4.90 -16.31
N LYS A 6 -1.88 -4.70 -15.38
CA LYS A 6 -1.04 -5.79 -14.88
C LYS A 6 -1.95 -6.70 -14.08
N ARG A 7 -2.19 -7.90 -14.60
CA ARG A 7 -2.99 -8.92 -13.91
C ARG A 7 -2.21 -9.38 -12.68
N LEU A 8 -2.82 -9.24 -11.52
CA LEU A 8 -2.31 -9.84 -10.28
C LEU A 8 -2.63 -11.33 -10.30
N HIS A 9 -1.70 -12.13 -9.80
CA HIS A 9 -1.86 -13.57 -9.67
C HIS A 9 -1.81 -13.96 -8.20
N ILE A 10 -2.69 -14.90 -7.81
CA ILE A 10 -2.62 -15.51 -6.49
C ILE A 10 -1.36 -16.39 -6.45
N SER A 11 -0.59 -16.30 -5.37
CA SER A 11 0.60 -17.13 -5.18
C SER A 11 0.24 -18.62 -5.23
N SER A 12 1.14 -19.45 -5.76
CA SER A 12 0.99 -20.90 -5.77
C SER A 12 1.34 -21.55 -4.42
N LYS A 13 1.96 -20.81 -3.50
CA LYS A 13 2.41 -21.28 -2.17
C LYS A 13 1.54 -20.70 -1.05
N ASN A 14 0.26 -21.09 -0.99
CA ASN A 14 -0.74 -20.52 -0.06
C ASN A 14 -0.84 -21.23 1.30
N ARG A 15 0.27 -21.72 1.85
CA ARG A 15 0.26 -22.33 3.18
C ARG A 15 0.81 -21.37 4.22
N TRP A 16 0.05 -21.17 5.29
CA TRP A 16 0.47 -20.43 6.47
C TRP A 16 1.68 -21.12 7.12
N LYS A 17 2.74 -20.36 7.37
CA LYS A 17 3.95 -20.81 8.06
C LYS A 17 4.26 -19.86 9.20
N ARG A 18 4.79 -20.39 10.31
CA ARG A 18 5.24 -19.58 11.44
C ARG A 18 6.69 -19.17 11.22
N HIS A 19 6.96 -17.89 11.38
CA HIS A 19 8.29 -17.29 11.27
C HIS A 19 8.54 -16.36 12.45
N TRP A 20 9.80 -16.24 12.84
CA TRP A 20 10.22 -15.11 13.66
C TRP A 20 10.29 -13.87 12.79
N CYS A 21 9.65 -12.79 13.21
CA CYS A 21 9.58 -11.55 12.46
C CYS A 21 10.21 -10.42 13.27
N SER A 22 11.00 -9.57 12.63
CA SER A 22 11.59 -8.40 13.25
C SER A 22 11.52 -7.21 12.31
N VAL A 23 11.26 -6.02 12.84
CA VAL A 23 11.34 -4.76 12.08
C VAL A 23 12.64 -4.07 12.43
N ARG A 24 13.46 -3.72 11.43
CA ARG A 24 14.72 -3.00 11.61
C ARG A 24 14.74 -1.79 10.69
N GLY A 25 14.71 -0.61 11.27
CA GLY A 25 14.57 0.65 10.52
C GLY A 25 13.29 0.61 9.70
N ALA A 26 13.43 0.43 8.39
CA ALA A 26 12.32 0.43 7.46
C ALA A 26 12.23 -0.86 6.63
N SER A 27 12.74 -1.95 7.20
CA SER A 27 12.64 -3.30 6.65
C SER A 27 11.92 -4.25 7.62
N LEU A 28 11.02 -5.07 7.10
CA LEU A 28 10.46 -6.22 7.80
C LEU A 28 11.25 -7.47 7.41
N ILE A 29 11.79 -8.17 8.40
CA ILE A 29 12.67 -9.31 8.21
C ILE A 29 12.02 -10.54 8.81
N LEU A 30 11.93 -11.62 8.03
CA LEU A 30 11.44 -12.93 8.46
C LEU A 30 12.62 -13.89 8.55
N HIS A 31 12.69 -14.61 9.66
CA HIS A 31 13.73 -15.60 9.96
C HIS A 31 13.14 -17.00 9.99
N SER A 32 14.01 -18.01 9.87
CA SER A 32 13.60 -19.39 10.11
C SER A 32 13.19 -19.60 11.55
N LYS A 33 12.13 -20.38 11.77
CA LYS A 33 11.74 -20.79 13.13
C LYS A 33 12.77 -21.74 13.76
N GLU A 34 13.47 -22.51 12.92
CA GLU A 34 14.43 -23.53 13.33
C GLU A 34 15.76 -22.93 13.80
N ASP A 35 16.00 -21.66 13.48
CA ASP A 35 17.20 -20.97 13.91
C ASP A 35 17.01 -20.41 15.32
N SER A 36 17.32 -21.23 16.33
CA SER A 36 17.31 -20.81 17.73
C SER A 36 18.28 -19.67 18.03
N SER A 37 19.21 -19.36 17.13
CA SER A 37 20.10 -18.21 17.26
C SER A 37 19.36 -16.88 17.15
N VAL A 38 18.16 -16.82 16.55
CA VAL A 38 17.36 -15.58 16.44
C VAL A 38 17.01 -14.97 17.80
N LEU A 39 16.85 -15.81 18.84
CA LEU A 39 16.56 -15.37 20.22
C LEU A 39 17.80 -14.80 20.93
N TYR A 40 19.01 -15.10 20.45
CA TYR A 40 20.26 -14.81 21.16
C TYR A 40 21.27 -13.98 20.34
N ASN A 41 21.17 -13.96 19.00
CA ASN A 41 22.10 -13.31 18.09
C ASN A 41 21.36 -12.74 16.88
N ALA A 42 21.55 -11.46 16.60
CA ALA A 42 20.97 -10.72 15.48
C ALA A 42 21.47 -11.16 14.07
N ARG A 43 22.13 -12.32 13.96
CA ARG A 43 22.93 -12.82 12.83
C ARG A 43 22.33 -14.00 12.06
N ALA A 44 21.13 -14.49 12.42
CA ALA A 44 20.44 -15.47 11.61
C ALA A 44 20.17 -14.93 10.20
N ASP A 45 20.43 -15.75 9.18
CA ASP A 45 20.19 -15.34 7.79
C ASP A 45 18.69 -15.18 7.52
N PRO A 46 18.27 -14.04 6.96
CA PRO A 46 16.86 -13.79 6.73
C PRO A 46 16.32 -14.68 5.60
N ILE A 47 15.16 -15.29 5.82
CA ILE A 47 14.40 -15.98 4.77
C ILE A 47 13.83 -14.97 3.79
N LEU A 48 13.37 -13.83 4.31
CA LEU A 48 12.76 -12.77 3.53
C LEU A 48 13.06 -11.43 4.18
N CYS A 49 13.41 -10.45 3.36
CA CYS A 49 13.56 -9.05 3.76
C CYS A 49 12.67 -8.20 2.86
N LEU A 50 11.72 -7.48 3.44
CA LEU A 50 10.79 -6.61 2.74
C LEU A 50 11.17 -5.16 3.03
N ASP A 51 11.39 -4.37 1.97
CA ASP A 51 11.41 -2.91 2.10
C ASP A 51 9.97 -2.41 2.28
N LEU A 52 9.74 -1.64 3.34
CA LEU A 52 8.42 -1.14 3.72
C LEU A 52 8.12 0.22 3.09
N GLU A 53 9.01 0.77 2.27
CA GLU A 53 8.77 2.03 1.56
C GLU A 53 7.48 1.98 0.73
N GLY A 54 6.58 2.93 1.02
CA GLY A 54 5.26 3.02 0.38
C GLY A 54 4.35 1.82 0.65
N SER A 55 4.65 0.96 1.63
CA SER A 55 3.80 -0.18 1.98
C SER A 55 2.49 0.27 2.61
N LEU A 56 1.41 -0.47 2.32
CA LEU A 56 0.11 -0.30 2.96
C LEU A 56 -0.18 -1.50 3.85
N VAL A 57 -0.49 -1.23 5.12
CA VAL A 57 -0.82 -2.27 6.10
C VAL A 57 -2.24 -2.08 6.60
N GLN A 58 -3.07 -3.14 6.53
CA GLN A 58 -4.48 -3.09 6.90
C GLN A 58 -4.92 -4.40 7.58
N THR A 59 -5.97 -4.34 8.38
CA THR A 59 -6.67 -5.53 8.88
C THR A 59 -7.29 -6.33 7.73
N ALA A 60 -7.28 -7.65 7.81
CA ALA A 60 -7.86 -8.52 6.78
C ALA A 60 -8.59 -9.73 7.39
N TYR A 61 -9.22 -9.55 8.55
CA TYR A 61 -9.95 -10.63 9.23
C TYR A 61 -11.15 -11.13 8.43
N GLU A 62 -11.77 -10.30 7.60
CA GLU A 62 -12.92 -10.66 6.76
C GLU A 62 -12.56 -11.63 5.63
N CYS A 63 -11.29 -11.65 5.21
CA CYS A 63 -10.83 -12.43 4.07
C CYS A 63 -10.47 -13.88 4.41
N PHE A 64 -10.38 -14.23 5.70
CA PHE A 64 -9.90 -15.53 6.15
C PHE A 64 -10.71 -16.07 7.33
N LYS A 65 -10.84 -17.39 7.41
CA LYS A 65 -11.33 -18.09 8.61
C LYS A 65 -10.28 -18.10 9.73
N ARG A 66 -9.64 -16.95 10.00
CA ARG A 66 -8.54 -16.78 10.95
C ARG A 66 -8.66 -15.42 11.62
N ASN A 67 -8.47 -15.40 12.94
CA ASN A 67 -8.47 -14.16 13.71
C ASN A 67 -7.12 -13.45 13.59
N HIS A 68 -7.14 -12.15 13.80
CA HIS A 68 -5.96 -11.29 13.89
C HIS A 68 -5.06 -11.35 12.64
N VAL A 69 -5.69 -11.40 11.47
CA VAL A 69 -5.00 -11.35 10.18
C VAL A 69 -4.90 -9.91 9.70
N PHE A 70 -3.74 -9.55 9.17
CA PHE A 70 -3.48 -8.27 8.52
C PHE A 70 -2.69 -8.47 7.22
N THR A 71 -2.79 -7.52 6.31
CA THR A 71 -2.12 -7.49 5.02
C THR A 71 -0.97 -6.51 5.01
N ILE A 72 0.06 -6.80 4.23
CA ILE A 72 1.12 -5.88 3.85
C ILE A 72 1.15 -5.85 2.31
N SER A 73 0.72 -4.74 1.73
CA SER A 73 0.69 -4.53 0.28
C SER A 73 1.81 -3.59 -0.12
N LEU A 74 2.70 -4.04 -1.00
CA LEU A 74 3.86 -3.28 -1.46
C LEU A 74 3.54 -2.50 -2.75
N PRO A 75 4.23 -1.37 -3.03
CA PRO A 75 4.03 -0.60 -4.27
C PRO A 75 4.28 -1.39 -5.56
N ASN A 76 5.11 -2.43 -5.50
CA ASN A 76 5.41 -3.28 -6.66
C ASN A 76 4.28 -4.30 -6.99
N GLY A 77 3.18 -4.30 -6.24
CA GLY A 77 2.04 -5.19 -6.45
C GLY A 77 2.10 -6.53 -5.72
N HIS A 78 3.16 -6.79 -4.94
CA HIS A 78 3.20 -7.94 -4.03
C HIS A 78 2.38 -7.67 -2.76
N ALA A 79 1.68 -8.68 -2.27
CA ALA A 79 0.96 -8.63 -1.01
C ALA A 79 1.27 -9.84 -0.14
N TYR A 80 1.37 -9.62 1.16
CA TYR A 80 1.64 -10.64 2.17
C TYR A 80 0.54 -10.63 3.21
N TYR A 81 0.15 -11.81 3.68
CA TYR A 81 -0.80 -11.97 4.78
C TYR A 81 -0.06 -12.46 6.01
N MET A 82 -0.29 -11.78 7.13
CA MET A 82 0.35 -12.05 8.40
C MET A 82 -0.72 -12.26 9.47
N GLN A 83 -0.42 -13.10 10.45
CA GLN A 83 -1.32 -13.37 11.56
C GLN A 83 -0.61 -13.09 12.89
N ALA A 84 -1.18 -12.21 13.70
CA ALA A 84 -0.72 -11.95 15.07
C ALA A 84 -1.37 -12.92 16.08
N ILE A 85 -0.84 -13.00 17.30
CA ILE A 85 -1.39 -13.91 18.33
C ILE A 85 -2.66 -13.32 18.93
N THR A 86 -2.71 -12.00 19.09
CA THR A 86 -3.84 -11.28 19.70
C THR A 86 -4.22 -10.04 18.90
N GLN A 87 -5.40 -9.49 19.19
CA GLN A 87 -5.84 -8.22 18.61
C GLN A 87 -4.89 -7.07 18.97
N GLY A 88 -4.42 -7.02 20.22
CA GLY A 88 -3.47 -6.00 20.66
C GLY A 88 -2.13 -6.08 19.92
N GLU A 89 -1.62 -7.30 19.69
CA GLU A 89 -0.42 -7.48 18.87
C GLU A 89 -0.64 -7.09 17.41
N LEU A 90 -1.79 -7.43 16.82
CA LEU A 90 -2.11 -7.01 15.46
C LEU A 90 -2.00 -5.49 15.33
N LEU A 91 -2.63 -4.74 16.24
CA LEU A 91 -2.64 -3.28 16.17
C LEU A 91 -1.22 -2.71 16.33
N LYS A 92 -0.41 -3.28 17.25
CA LYS A 92 1.00 -2.93 17.41
C LYS A 92 1.81 -3.19 16.14
N TRP A 93 1.61 -4.34 15.49
CA TRP A 93 2.28 -4.66 14.23
C TRP A 93 1.91 -3.69 13.13
N ILE A 94 0.62 -3.38 12.95
CA ILE A 94 0.18 -2.40 11.95
C ILE A 94 0.84 -1.04 12.19
N GLN A 95 0.76 -0.53 13.42
CA GLN A 95 1.36 0.75 13.78
C GLN A 95 2.87 0.77 13.53
N GLN A 96 3.60 -0.25 13.99
CA GLN A 96 5.06 -0.32 13.83
C GLN A 96 5.46 -0.36 12.35
N LEU A 97 4.73 -1.09 11.51
CA LEU A 97 5.01 -1.19 10.08
C LEU A 97 4.70 0.14 9.36
N HIS A 98 3.62 0.84 9.71
CA HIS A 98 3.34 2.18 9.20
C HIS A 98 4.43 3.19 9.59
N CYS A 99 4.86 3.20 10.85
CA CYS A 99 5.98 4.06 11.29
C CYS A 99 7.26 3.74 10.50
N SER A 100 7.51 2.46 10.23
CA SER A 100 8.68 2.01 9.48
C SER A 100 8.60 2.44 8.00
N ALA A 101 7.40 2.40 7.40
CA ALA A 101 7.16 2.95 6.06
C ALA A 101 7.36 4.48 6.02
N ALA A 102 6.91 5.20 7.05
CA ALA A 102 7.13 6.65 7.19
C ALA A 102 8.63 7.00 7.27
N ILE A 103 9.37 6.24 8.08
CA ILE A 103 10.83 6.34 8.16
C ILE A 103 11.43 6.10 6.77
N ALA A 104 10.98 5.08 6.03
CA ALA A 104 11.45 4.77 4.69
C ALA A 104 11.39 5.98 3.74
N CYS A 105 10.22 6.62 3.67
CA CYS A 105 9.95 7.79 2.82
C CYS A 105 10.80 9.03 3.19
N THR A 106 11.35 9.04 4.40
CA THR A 106 12.01 10.20 5.01
C THR A 106 13.44 9.90 5.51
N ARG A 107 14.03 8.76 5.15
CA ARG A 107 15.35 8.26 5.63
C ARG A 107 16.49 9.28 5.54
N GLN A 108 16.41 10.24 4.62
CA GLN A 108 17.44 11.28 4.38
C GLN A 108 17.13 12.63 5.04
N LEU A 109 16.02 12.76 5.77
CA LEU A 109 15.53 14.01 6.32
C LEU A 109 15.60 14.01 7.85
N ASN A 110 15.80 15.19 8.42
CA ASN A 110 15.55 15.38 9.85
C ASN A 110 14.03 15.31 10.15
N ARG A 111 13.67 15.16 11.43
CA ARG A 111 12.28 14.90 11.85
C ARG A 111 11.28 15.98 11.40
N SER A 112 11.64 17.26 11.46
CA SER A 112 10.72 18.34 11.04
C SER A 112 10.47 18.28 9.53
N LEU A 113 11.55 18.19 8.75
CA LEU A 113 11.49 18.09 7.29
C LEU A 113 10.78 16.82 6.82
N ALA A 114 10.88 15.73 7.59
CA ALA A 114 10.18 14.48 7.34
C ALA A 114 8.65 14.66 7.40
N ILE A 115 8.14 15.27 8.48
CA ILE A 115 6.70 15.53 8.66
C ILE A 115 6.20 16.49 7.58
N ASP A 116 6.95 17.56 7.32
CA ASP A 116 6.58 18.55 6.31
C ASP A 116 6.52 17.92 4.91
N LYS A 117 7.48 17.05 4.56
CA LYS A 117 7.48 16.31 3.29
C LYS A 117 6.24 15.42 3.16
N LEU A 118 5.89 14.66 4.20
CA LEU A 118 4.71 13.79 4.16
C LEU A 118 3.42 14.59 4.00
N ARG A 119 3.28 15.70 4.75
CA ARG A 119 2.12 16.61 4.63
C ARG A 119 2.03 17.26 3.25
N MET A 120 3.14 17.79 2.74
CA MET A 120 3.20 18.36 1.40
C MET A 120 2.80 17.33 0.34
N ARG A 121 3.26 16.08 0.44
CA ARG A 121 2.87 15.03 -0.49
C ARG A 121 1.37 14.73 -0.41
N CYS A 122 0.78 14.69 0.79
CA CYS A 122 -0.68 14.57 0.94
C CYS A 122 -1.42 15.72 0.23
N THR A 123 -1.01 16.97 0.46
CA THR A 123 -1.67 18.14 -0.16
C THR A 123 -1.52 18.15 -1.69
N GLN A 124 -0.37 17.73 -2.21
CA GLN A 124 -0.17 17.58 -3.66
C GLN A 124 -1.11 16.53 -4.24
N LEU A 125 -1.17 15.34 -3.62
CA LEU A 125 -2.07 14.26 -4.05
C LEU A 125 -3.54 14.68 -3.99
N GLU A 126 -3.96 15.40 -2.94
CA GLU A 126 -5.31 15.95 -2.81
C GLU A 126 -5.63 16.91 -3.97
N THR A 127 -4.68 17.78 -4.32
CA THR A 127 -4.83 18.73 -5.43
C THR A 127 -4.90 18.03 -6.79
N GLU A 128 -4.06 17.02 -7.02
CA GLU A 128 -4.07 16.19 -8.24
C GLU A 128 -5.41 15.45 -8.38
N ILE A 129 -5.91 14.82 -7.31
CA ILE A 129 -7.21 14.13 -7.28
C ILE A 129 -8.35 15.11 -7.58
N GLU A 130 -8.35 16.30 -6.96
CA GLU A 130 -9.38 17.30 -7.20
C GLU A 130 -9.39 17.76 -8.67
N GLY A 131 -8.21 17.94 -9.27
CA GLY A 131 -8.04 18.25 -10.68
C GLY A 131 -8.64 17.17 -11.59
N ASP A 132 -8.27 15.91 -11.37
CA ASP A 132 -8.75 14.78 -12.16
C ASP A 132 -10.27 14.58 -12.01
N LEU A 133 -10.81 14.73 -10.78
CA LEU A 133 -12.26 14.67 -10.55
C LEU A 133 -13.02 15.79 -11.26
N LYS A 134 -12.47 17.01 -11.34
CA LYS A 134 -13.09 18.10 -12.11
C LYS A 134 -13.15 17.77 -13.60
N ILE A 135 -12.10 17.17 -14.16
CA ILE A 135 -12.06 16.75 -15.56
C ILE A 135 -13.09 15.62 -15.79
N LYS A 136 -13.13 14.63 -14.89
CA LYS A 136 -14.09 13.53 -14.93
C LYS A 136 -15.52 14.03 -14.95
N ASN A 137 -15.88 14.88 -13.98
CA ASN A 137 -17.24 15.43 -13.87
C ASN A 137 -17.65 16.23 -15.12
N ARG A 138 -16.71 16.96 -15.74
CA ARG A 138 -16.98 17.67 -17.02
C ARG A 138 -17.23 16.69 -18.17
N ALA A 139 -16.45 15.61 -18.25
CA ALA A 139 -16.63 14.58 -19.26
C ALA A 139 -17.96 13.82 -19.08
N ASP A 140 -18.32 13.46 -17.85
CA ASP A 140 -19.58 12.80 -17.50
C ASP A 140 -20.80 13.67 -17.87
N ASN A 141 -20.77 14.96 -17.52
CA ASN A 141 -21.84 15.92 -17.89
C ASN A 141 -21.99 16.09 -19.41
N LYS A 142 -20.88 16.02 -20.15
CA LYS A 142 -20.90 16.10 -21.62
C LYS A 142 -21.41 14.80 -22.23
N LEU A 143 -21.10 13.66 -21.63
CA LEU A 143 -21.57 12.35 -22.04
C LEU A 143 -23.09 12.20 -21.84
N SER A 144 -23.63 12.71 -20.73
CA SER A 144 -25.06 12.65 -20.41
C SER A 144 -25.93 13.57 -21.29
N SER A 145 -25.35 14.64 -21.83
CA SER A 145 -26.08 15.64 -22.64
C SER A 145 -25.99 15.40 -24.14
N THR A 146 -25.00 14.64 -24.62
CA THR A 146 -24.82 14.41 -26.05
C THR A 146 -25.65 13.23 -26.58
N GLN A 147 -26.14 13.35 -27.81
CA GLN A 147 -26.76 12.25 -28.55
C GLN A 147 -25.82 11.65 -29.61
N ASP A 148 -24.66 12.26 -29.85
CA ASP A 148 -23.68 11.83 -30.83
C ASP A 148 -22.91 10.60 -30.34
N VAL A 149 -23.10 9.47 -31.03
CA VAL A 149 -22.50 8.17 -30.70
C VAL A 149 -20.97 8.21 -30.79
N SER A 150 -20.41 8.92 -31.77
CA SER A 150 -18.95 9.05 -31.97
C SER A 150 -18.32 9.87 -30.84
N LEU A 151 -18.98 10.95 -30.42
CA LEU A 151 -18.54 11.74 -29.26
C LEU A 151 -18.66 10.96 -27.95
N LYS A 152 -19.71 10.13 -27.78
CA LYS A 152 -19.84 9.25 -26.60
C LYS A 152 -18.68 8.27 -26.50
N GLU A 153 -18.32 7.64 -27.60
CA GLU A 153 -17.22 6.67 -27.63
C GLU A 153 -15.88 7.34 -27.31
N LYS A 154 -15.61 8.52 -27.87
CA LYS A 154 -14.39 9.29 -27.55
C LYS A 154 -14.31 9.68 -26.07
N LEU A 155 -15.39 10.23 -25.52
CA LEU A 155 -15.44 10.62 -24.11
C LEU A 155 -15.29 9.43 -23.17
N SER A 156 -15.90 8.29 -23.49
CA SER A 156 -15.75 7.05 -22.71
C SER A 156 -14.31 6.53 -22.71
N ASN A 157 -13.65 6.58 -23.87
CA ASN A 157 -12.23 6.20 -24.01
C ASN A 157 -11.28 7.13 -23.24
N GLU A 158 -11.63 8.42 -23.09
CA GLU A 158 -10.88 9.39 -22.28
C GLU A 158 -11.16 9.24 -20.77
N LEU A 159 -12.38 8.85 -20.38
CA LEU A 159 -12.77 8.64 -18.99
C LEU A 159 -12.06 7.45 -18.34
N THR A 160 -11.94 6.33 -19.06
CA THR A 160 -11.42 5.08 -18.45
C THR A 160 -9.99 5.22 -17.88
N PRO A 161 -9.03 5.84 -18.58
CA PRO A 161 -7.70 6.11 -18.02
C PRO A 161 -7.71 7.09 -16.85
N LEU A 162 -8.63 8.06 -16.87
CA LEU A 162 -8.77 9.07 -15.82
C LEU A 162 -9.32 8.46 -14.53
N GLU A 163 -10.32 7.58 -14.62
CA GLU A 163 -10.82 6.83 -13.46
C GLU A 163 -9.72 6.01 -12.80
N PHE A 164 -8.91 5.32 -13.60
CA PHE A 164 -7.77 4.57 -13.10
C PHE A 164 -6.71 5.48 -12.46
N SER A 165 -6.47 6.67 -13.01
CA SER A 165 -5.59 7.69 -12.41
C SER A 165 -6.08 8.09 -11.02
N VAL A 166 -7.36 8.46 -10.90
CA VAL A 166 -7.99 8.85 -9.63
C VAL A 166 -7.87 7.75 -8.59
N ASP A 167 -8.16 6.50 -8.95
CA ASP A 167 -8.06 5.35 -8.03
C ASP A 167 -6.62 5.15 -7.53
N LEU A 168 -5.62 5.31 -8.40
CA LEU A 168 -4.21 5.21 -8.03
C LEU A 168 -3.80 6.34 -7.08
N LEU A 169 -4.17 7.58 -7.40
CA LEU A 169 -3.85 8.74 -6.56
C LEU A 169 -4.52 8.64 -5.19
N GLN A 170 -5.77 8.16 -5.13
CA GLN A 170 -6.47 7.91 -3.87
C GLN A 170 -5.79 6.82 -3.04
N ALA A 171 -5.38 5.73 -3.66
CA ALA A 171 -4.63 4.67 -2.99
C ALA A 171 -3.27 5.16 -2.46
N GLU A 172 -2.60 6.05 -3.21
CA GLU A 172 -1.35 6.68 -2.78
C GLU A 172 -1.57 7.65 -1.61
N LEU A 173 -2.58 8.52 -1.69
CA LEU A 173 -2.95 9.44 -0.60
C LEU A 173 -3.28 8.68 0.68
N TYR A 174 -4.02 7.58 0.55
CA TYR A 174 -4.34 6.71 1.67
C TYR A 174 -3.05 6.23 2.35
N ARG A 175 -2.06 5.72 1.60
CA ARG A 175 -0.76 5.31 2.16
C ARG A 175 -0.09 6.40 2.98
N TYR A 176 -0.02 7.62 2.44
CA TYR A 176 0.64 8.74 3.13
C TYR A 176 -0.08 9.19 4.41
N ARG A 177 -1.43 9.11 4.44
CA ARG A 177 -2.21 9.43 5.64
C ARG A 177 -1.98 8.44 6.79
N PHE A 178 -1.73 7.16 6.51
CA PHE A 178 -1.39 6.18 7.56
C PHE A 178 0.06 6.26 8.04
N THR A 179 0.93 6.95 7.30
CA THR A 179 2.32 7.19 7.70
C THR A 179 2.53 8.47 8.51
N ASN A 180 1.51 9.33 8.65
CA ASN A 180 1.57 10.60 9.37
C ASN A 180 1.12 10.50 10.84
#